data_AF-A0A842ZPX5-F1
#
_entry.id   AF-A0A842ZPX5-F1
#
_cell.length_a   1.000
_cell.length_b   1.000
_cell.length_c   1.000
_cell.angle_alpha   90.00
_cell.angle_beta   90.00
_cell.angle_gamma   90.00
#
_symmetry.space_group_name_H-M   'P 1'
#
loop_
_entity.id
_entity.type
_entity.pdbx_description
1 polymer ?
#
loop_
_entity_poly.entity_id
_entity_poly.type
_entity_poly.pdbx_seq_one_letter_code
_entity_poly.pdbx_strand_id
1 'polypeptide(L)'
;MKKMILFAVTAVLLISPFVAATTMTASEKTQSQRTMPSTTSEFTHNVFIEEGTTTWCPNCPNAAEALYSLYNNSEYPFYFVALVTDQNTIAQNRFWGHYRGMAIPTIFIDGGFNQTVGSGTTPQQTEQLYRPYIEGAGARTVHPLELTTNVTGHGDATLDITVTVKNTGSKPYLGYVRSYVTEISSRWINNHGDPYHFGFLDYAIKKVVLLAPQKSRTFTMTWDGAAQHGNLTFPDIVDDNIMVITTVAHWQPHLVAKVEYIGTHFAFYVDQTVGASVE
;
A
#
# COMPACT_ATOMS: atom_id res chain seq x y z
N MET A 1 21.56 0.91 -65.98
CA MET A 1 22.93 0.44 -66.25
C MET A 1 23.86 1.07 -65.22
N LYS A 2 24.66 0.22 -64.57
CA LYS A 2 25.62 0.50 -63.49
C LYS A 2 26.62 1.62 -63.85
N LYS A 3 27.05 2.39 -62.85
CA LYS A 3 28.48 2.61 -62.53
C LYS A 3 28.65 3.19 -61.11
N MET A 4 29.21 2.36 -60.23
CA MET A 4 29.85 2.71 -58.97
C MET A 4 31.19 3.40 -59.26
N ILE A 5 31.57 4.43 -58.50
CA ILE A 5 32.97 4.71 -58.15
C ILE A 5 33.02 5.20 -56.69
N LEU A 6 33.86 4.51 -55.92
CA LEU A 6 34.22 4.68 -54.52
C LEU A 6 35.73 5.01 -54.50
N PHE A 7 36.17 6.02 -53.75
CA PHE A 7 37.54 6.24 -53.22
C PHE A 7 37.50 7.57 -52.43
N ALA A 8 38.21 7.83 -51.34
CA ALA A 8 38.98 7.05 -50.37
C ALA A 8 39.18 7.98 -49.15
N VAL A 9 39.42 7.37 -47.98
CA VAL A 9 39.74 8.03 -46.71
C VAL A 9 41.18 8.56 -46.71
N THR A 10 41.40 9.77 -46.20
CA THR A 10 42.68 10.20 -45.62
C THR A 10 42.43 11.07 -44.38
N ALA A 11 42.99 10.62 -43.26
CA ALA A 11 42.97 11.29 -41.95
C ALA A 11 44.32 11.98 -41.71
N VAL A 12 44.31 13.19 -41.14
CA VAL A 12 45.45 13.76 -40.40
C VAL A 12 44.91 14.67 -39.28
N LEU A 13 45.24 14.29 -38.03
CA LEU A 13 45.13 15.06 -36.78
C LEU A 13 45.98 16.35 -36.85
N LEU A 14 45.66 17.37 -36.03
CA LEU A 14 46.59 17.97 -35.03
C LEU A 14 46.00 19.19 -34.25
N ILE A 15 46.08 19.07 -32.90
CA ILE A 15 46.31 20.07 -31.79
C ILE A 15 45.29 21.17 -31.39
N SER A 16 44.60 20.91 -30.25
CA SER A 16 44.45 21.65 -28.95
C SER A 16 44.32 23.19 -28.86
N PRO A 17 44.11 23.78 -27.65
CA PRO A 17 42.97 23.63 -26.72
C PRO A 17 42.32 25.00 -26.41
N PHE A 18 41.02 25.08 -26.13
CA PHE A 18 40.49 26.21 -25.34
C PHE A 18 39.29 25.78 -24.51
N VAL A 19 39.49 25.90 -23.20
CA VAL A 19 38.47 25.80 -22.15
C VAL A 19 37.67 27.09 -22.16
N ALA A 20 36.34 26.98 -22.20
CA ALA A 20 35.45 27.99 -21.66
C ALA A 20 34.27 27.27 -21.00
N ALA A 21 34.16 27.47 -19.68
CA ALA A 21 33.12 26.96 -18.83
C ALA A 21 31.75 27.57 -19.19
N THR A 22 30.70 26.75 -19.12
CA THR A 22 29.39 27.23 -18.70
C THR A 22 28.60 26.05 -18.14
N THR A 23 28.45 26.06 -16.82
CA THR A 23 27.53 25.23 -16.06
C THR A 23 26.10 25.72 -16.32
N MET A 24 25.25 24.86 -16.86
CA MET A 24 23.81 24.95 -16.69
C MET A 24 23.32 23.62 -16.13
N THR A 25 23.17 23.57 -14.81
CA THR A 25 22.46 22.51 -14.11
C THR A 25 20.96 22.74 -14.29
N ALA A 26 20.33 21.99 -15.19
CA ALA A 26 18.90 21.74 -15.11
C ALA A 26 18.70 20.67 -14.01
N SER A 27 18.03 21.06 -12.93
CA SER A 27 17.62 20.15 -11.87
C SER A 27 16.43 19.34 -12.35
N GLU A 28 16.69 18.14 -12.84
CA GLU A 28 15.67 17.10 -12.93
C GLU A 28 15.54 16.48 -11.52
N LYS A 29 14.38 16.68 -10.88
CA LYS A 29 14.00 15.95 -9.66
C LYS A 29 13.77 14.49 -10.03
N THR A 30 14.83 13.69 -9.98
CA THR A 30 14.74 12.23 -10.07
C THR A 30 14.03 11.70 -8.82
N GLN A 31 12.81 11.19 -9.02
CA GLN A 31 12.06 10.40 -8.05
C GLN A 31 12.94 9.21 -7.62
N SER A 32 13.23 9.11 -6.32
CA SER A 32 14.11 8.10 -5.75
C SER A 32 13.41 6.73 -5.77
N GLN A 33 13.59 5.96 -6.83
CA GLN A 33 13.48 4.50 -6.75
C GLN A 33 14.71 3.99 -6.00
N ARG A 34 14.55 3.70 -4.70
CA ARG A 34 15.56 3.00 -3.91
C ARG A 34 15.56 1.52 -4.29
N THR A 35 16.66 1.06 -4.88
CA THR A 35 16.89 -0.37 -5.14
C THR A 35 17.27 -1.07 -3.84
N MET A 36 16.47 -2.06 -3.45
CA MET A 36 16.64 -2.87 -2.24
C MET A 36 17.76 -3.92 -2.38
N PRO A 37 18.48 -4.29 -1.30
CA PRO A 37 19.48 -5.34 -1.32
C PRO A 37 18.87 -6.74 -1.50
N SER A 38 19.49 -7.57 -2.34
CA SER A 38 19.01 -8.88 -2.77
C SER A 38 19.47 -10.02 -1.83
N THR A 39 18.61 -10.46 -0.92
CA THR A 39 18.64 -11.83 -0.37
C THR A 39 17.24 -12.39 -0.05
N THR A 40 16.17 -11.73 -0.47
CA THR A 40 14.78 -12.08 -0.16
C THR A 40 14.11 -12.75 -1.36
N SER A 41 13.10 -13.61 -1.13
CA SER A 41 12.24 -14.10 -2.22
C SER A 41 11.81 -12.91 -3.09
N GLU A 42 11.93 -12.98 -4.41
CA GLU A 42 11.51 -11.87 -5.28
C GLU A 42 10.03 -11.56 -5.04
N PHE A 43 9.73 -10.40 -4.46
CA PHE A 43 8.36 -9.94 -4.27
C PHE A 43 7.75 -9.63 -5.63
N THR A 44 6.56 -10.16 -5.90
CA THR A 44 5.85 -9.96 -7.17
C THR A 44 4.92 -8.74 -7.17
N HIS A 45 4.62 -8.20 -5.99
CA HIS A 45 3.74 -7.06 -5.74
C HIS A 45 4.02 -6.45 -4.36
N ASN A 46 3.45 -5.27 -4.10
CA ASN A 46 3.46 -4.71 -2.76
C ASN A 46 2.40 -5.41 -1.90
N VAL A 47 2.83 -6.01 -0.79
CA VAL A 47 1.94 -6.70 0.14
C VAL A 47 1.03 -5.68 0.85
N PHE A 48 -0.23 -6.05 1.08
CA PHE A 48 -1.14 -5.27 1.93
C PHE A 48 -1.33 -5.91 3.29
N ILE A 49 -1.33 -5.12 4.37
CA ILE A 49 -1.56 -5.63 5.72
C ILE A 49 -2.67 -4.82 6.40
N GLU A 50 -3.61 -5.51 7.04
CA GLU A 50 -4.64 -4.91 7.90
C GLU A 50 -4.39 -5.37 9.35
N GLU A 51 -3.99 -4.45 10.22
CA GLU A 51 -3.83 -4.68 11.67
C GLU A 51 -5.15 -4.44 12.38
N GLY A 52 -5.79 -5.50 12.88
CA GLY A 52 -6.91 -5.37 13.80
C GLY A 52 -6.44 -5.06 15.21
N THR A 53 -6.84 -3.89 15.74
CA THR A 53 -6.28 -3.35 16.98
C THR A 53 -7.33 -2.60 17.81
N THR A 54 -6.98 -2.22 19.05
CA THR A 54 -7.83 -1.39 19.94
C THR A 54 -7.02 -0.54 20.90
N THR A 55 -7.60 0.55 21.38
CA THR A 55 -6.92 1.51 22.28
C THR A 55 -6.59 0.94 23.68
N TRP A 56 -7.31 -0.08 24.13
CA TRP A 56 -7.15 -0.67 25.48
C TRP A 56 -6.33 -1.96 25.51
N CYS A 57 -5.91 -2.48 24.36
CA CYS A 57 -5.25 -3.77 24.25
C CYS A 57 -3.77 -3.68 24.65
N PRO A 58 -3.31 -4.41 25.69
CA PRO A 58 -1.94 -4.28 26.20
C PRO A 58 -0.88 -4.91 25.28
N ASN A 59 -1.25 -5.89 24.46
CA ASN A 59 -0.34 -6.54 23.51
C ASN A 59 -0.24 -5.79 22.18
N CYS A 60 -1.17 -4.88 21.89
CA CYS A 60 -1.26 -4.18 20.62
C CYS A 60 -0.10 -3.21 20.34
N PRO A 61 0.47 -2.49 21.34
CA PRO A 61 1.63 -1.65 21.12
C PRO A 61 2.82 -2.39 20.49
N ASN A 62 3.09 -3.63 20.91
CA ASN A 62 4.18 -4.43 20.32
C ASN A 62 3.92 -4.79 18.85
N ALA A 63 2.67 -5.07 18.49
CA ALA A 63 2.27 -5.35 17.11
C ALA A 63 2.36 -4.11 16.22
N ALA A 64 1.83 -2.97 16.70
CA ALA A 64 1.85 -1.69 16.00
C ALA A 64 3.30 -1.22 15.74
N GLU A 65 4.15 -1.25 16.77
CA GLU A 65 5.56 -0.84 16.66
C GLU A 65 6.34 -1.75 15.71
N ALA A 66 6.10 -3.07 15.76
CA ALA A 66 6.77 -4.01 14.87
C ALA A 66 6.39 -3.79 13.39
N LEU A 67 5.10 -3.60 13.08
CA LEU A 67 4.66 -3.29 11.71
C LEU A 67 5.24 -1.97 11.22
N TYR A 68 5.22 -0.93 12.06
CA TYR A 68 5.77 0.36 11.68
C TYR A 68 7.28 0.33 11.49
N SER A 69 8.03 -0.38 12.36
CA SER A 69 9.47 -0.61 12.21
C SER A 69 9.80 -1.30 10.89
N LEU A 70 9.10 -2.39 10.56
CA LEU A 70 9.28 -3.11 9.28
C LEU A 70 8.99 -2.23 8.07
N TYR A 71 7.96 -1.39 8.15
CA TYR A 71 7.58 -0.46 7.09
C TYR A 71 8.61 0.67 6.94
N ASN A 72 8.97 1.34 8.03
CA ASN A 72 9.83 2.52 8.04
C ASN A 72 11.28 2.19 7.66
N ASN A 73 11.76 1.00 8.04
CA ASN A 73 13.06 0.51 7.60
C ASN A 73 13.08 0.13 6.10
N SER A 74 11.93 0.22 5.42
CA SER A 74 11.74 -0.14 4.01
C SER A 74 12.17 -1.57 3.70
N GLU A 75 12.14 -2.46 4.69
CA GLU A 75 12.74 -3.79 4.57
C GLU A 75 11.99 -4.70 3.59
N TYR A 76 10.67 -4.52 3.51
CA TYR A 76 9.79 -5.23 2.61
C TYR A 76 8.91 -4.24 1.83
N PRO A 77 8.56 -4.54 0.57
CA PRO A 77 7.61 -3.71 -0.18
C PRO A 77 6.18 -4.04 0.29
N PHE A 78 5.71 -3.32 1.30
CA PHE A 78 4.33 -3.44 1.78
C PHE A 78 3.75 -2.11 2.26
N TYR A 79 2.43 -2.06 2.33
CA TYR A 79 1.68 -1.01 3.02
C TYR A 79 0.76 -1.64 4.06
N PHE A 80 0.47 -0.92 5.13
CA PHE A 80 -0.44 -1.41 6.16
C PHE A 80 -1.40 -0.33 6.65
N VAL A 81 -2.51 -0.78 7.22
CA VAL A 81 -3.50 0.08 7.88
C VAL A 81 -3.83 -0.47 9.26
N ALA A 82 -3.97 0.43 10.24
CA ALA A 82 -4.44 0.09 11.58
C ALA A 82 -5.96 0.24 11.66
N LEU A 83 -6.66 -0.89 11.79
CA LEU A 83 -8.10 -0.98 12.02
C LEU A 83 -8.36 -0.86 13.53
N VAL A 84 -8.50 0.36 14.03
CA VAL A 84 -8.80 0.65 15.45
C VAL A 84 -10.29 0.42 15.72
N THR A 85 -10.64 -0.81 16.11
CA THR A 85 -12.02 -1.33 16.03
C THR A 85 -12.97 -0.85 17.13
N ASP A 86 -12.43 -0.32 18.23
CA ASP A 86 -13.20 0.26 19.34
C ASP A 86 -13.56 1.73 19.10
N GLN A 87 -12.88 2.41 18.17
CA GLN A 87 -13.12 3.81 17.84
C GLN A 87 -13.94 3.99 16.55
N ASN A 88 -13.67 3.16 15.54
CA ASN A 88 -14.24 3.29 14.21
C ASN A 88 -15.13 2.08 13.84
N THR A 89 -16.43 2.31 13.67
CA THR A 89 -17.41 1.26 13.33
C THR A 89 -17.18 0.63 11.95
N ILE A 90 -16.55 1.34 11.03
CA ILE A 90 -16.19 0.80 9.71
C ILE A 90 -14.99 -0.15 9.85
N ALA A 91 -13.98 0.23 10.64
CA ALA A 91 -12.87 -0.66 11.01
C ALA A 91 -13.39 -1.90 11.74
N GLN A 92 -14.32 -1.72 12.68
CA GLN A 92 -15.01 -2.79 13.40
C GLN A 92 -15.70 -3.74 12.42
N ASN A 93 -16.49 -3.24 11.46
CA ASN A 93 -17.17 -4.08 10.49
C ASN A 93 -16.18 -4.85 9.60
N ARG A 94 -15.08 -4.21 9.18
CA ARG A 94 -14.03 -4.85 8.40
C ARG A 94 -13.40 -6.02 9.17
N PHE A 95 -13.10 -5.81 10.44
CA PHE A 95 -12.45 -6.81 11.29
C PHE A 95 -13.40 -7.94 11.74
N TRP A 96 -14.47 -7.62 12.48
CA TRP A 96 -15.37 -8.61 13.08
C TRP A 96 -16.37 -9.17 12.07
N GLY A 97 -16.81 -8.34 11.13
CA GLY A 97 -17.84 -8.69 10.15
C GLY A 97 -17.30 -9.42 8.92
N HIS A 98 -16.26 -8.88 8.29
CA HIS A 98 -15.66 -9.48 7.09
C HIS A 98 -14.66 -10.59 7.44
N TYR A 99 -13.63 -10.28 8.22
CA TYR A 99 -12.59 -11.26 8.54
C TYR A 99 -12.97 -12.25 9.64
N ARG A 100 -14.07 -12.01 10.36
CA ARG A 100 -14.48 -12.85 11.49
C ARG A 100 -13.35 -12.98 12.53
N GLY A 101 -12.56 -11.92 12.71
CA GLY A 101 -11.56 -11.86 13.77
C GLY A 101 -12.22 -12.07 15.13
N MET A 102 -11.56 -12.77 16.05
CA MET A 102 -12.08 -13.03 17.41
C MET A 102 -11.08 -12.65 18.51
N ALA A 103 -9.88 -12.20 18.17
CA ALA A 103 -8.85 -11.74 19.11
C ALA A 103 -8.04 -10.57 18.55
N ILE A 104 -7.45 -9.78 19.43
CA ILE A 104 -6.70 -8.57 19.10
C ILE A 104 -5.36 -8.57 19.88
N PRO A 105 -4.22 -8.19 19.27
CA PRO A 105 -4.09 -7.81 17.87
C PRO A 105 -4.20 -9.02 16.93
N THR A 106 -4.70 -8.80 15.71
CA THR A 106 -4.66 -9.80 14.63
C THR A 106 -4.20 -9.12 13.35
N ILE A 107 -3.28 -9.74 12.63
CA ILE A 107 -2.69 -9.22 11.41
C ILE A 107 -3.22 -10.04 10.24
N PHE A 108 -3.95 -9.39 9.32
CA PHE A 108 -4.38 -9.99 8.06
C PHE A 108 -3.46 -9.55 6.94
N ILE A 109 -2.90 -10.51 6.23
CA ILE A 109 -1.87 -10.26 5.22
C ILE A 109 -2.44 -10.64 3.87
N ASP A 110 -2.30 -9.70 2.94
CA ASP A 110 -2.64 -9.80 1.53
C ASP A 110 -4.11 -10.20 1.29
N GLY A 111 -5.01 -9.54 2.02
CA GLY A 111 -6.45 -9.79 1.94
C GLY A 111 -6.91 -11.06 2.66
N GLY A 112 -6.08 -11.59 3.58
CA GLY A 112 -6.33 -12.81 4.34
C GLY A 112 -5.72 -14.07 3.72
N PHE A 113 -4.74 -13.93 2.81
CA PHE A 113 -3.93 -15.06 2.34
C PHE A 113 -3.18 -15.72 3.50
N ASN A 114 -2.59 -14.88 4.35
CA ASN A 114 -1.96 -15.26 5.59
C ASN A 114 -2.56 -14.42 6.73
N GLN A 115 -2.47 -14.96 7.94
CA GLN A 115 -2.94 -14.25 9.13
C GLN A 115 -2.24 -14.78 10.38
N THR A 116 -2.07 -13.92 11.38
CA THR A 116 -1.51 -14.28 12.68
C THR A 116 -2.16 -13.47 13.79
N VAL A 117 -2.21 -14.03 14.99
CA VAL A 117 -2.80 -13.40 16.18
C VAL A 117 -1.72 -13.11 17.20
N GLY A 118 -1.82 -11.95 17.85
CA GLY A 118 -0.96 -11.55 18.94
C GLY A 118 0.34 -10.89 18.50
N SER A 119 1.23 -10.77 19.48
CA SER A 119 2.55 -10.18 19.36
C SER A 119 3.54 -11.02 20.17
N GLY A 120 4.83 -10.82 19.92
CA GLY A 120 5.88 -11.23 20.84
C GLY A 120 5.88 -10.37 22.12
N THR A 121 6.78 -10.69 23.05
CA THR A 121 6.94 -9.92 24.31
C THR A 121 7.61 -8.56 24.07
N THR A 122 8.29 -8.39 22.93
CA THR A 122 8.86 -7.13 22.47
C THR A 122 8.51 -6.87 20.99
N PRO A 123 8.63 -5.63 20.50
CA PRO A 123 8.48 -5.31 19.08
C PRO A 123 9.42 -6.15 18.21
N GLN A 124 10.69 -6.28 18.59
CA GLN A 124 11.69 -7.01 17.78
C GLN A 124 11.36 -8.51 17.63
N GLN A 125 10.86 -9.14 18.70
CA GLN A 125 10.36 -10.52 18.60
C GLN A 125 9.13 -10.59 17.70
N THR A 126 8.26 -9.59 17.78
CA THR A 126 7.05 -9.50 16.95
C THR A 126 7.40 -9.34 15.46
N GLU A 127 8.42 -8.55 15.12
CA GLU A 127 8.92 -8.46 13.76
C GLU A 127 9.33 -9.85 13.22
N GLN A 128 10.08 -10.63 14.01
CA GLN A 128 10.49 -11.98 13.62
C GLN A 128 9.30 -12.91 13.35
N LEU A 129 8.18 -12.73 14.07
CA LEU A 129 6.95 -13.47 13.82
C LEU A 129 6.29 -13.06 12.51
N TYR A 130 6.34 -11.78 12.12
CA TYR A 130 5.61 -11.26 10.96
C TYR A 130 6.34 -11.48 9.62
N ARG A 131 7.67 -11.39 9.61
CA ARG A 131 8.53 -11.58 8.43
C ARG A 131 8.14 -12.76 7.52
N PRO A 132 8.05 -14.01 8.03
CA PRO A 132 7.75 -15.16 7.15
C PRO A 132 6.37 -15.06 6.48
N TYR A 133 5.40 -14.41 7.12
CA TYR A 133 4.07 -14.24 6.52
C TYR A 133 4.08 -13.17 5.42
N ILE A 134 4.83 -12.08 5.61
CA ILE A 134 5.01 -11.01 4.62
C ILE A 134 5.76 -11.55 3.41
N GLU A 135 6.86 -12.28 3.62
CA GLU A 135 7.65 -12.92 2.56
C GLU A 135 6.82 -13.95 1.79
N GLY A 136 6.09 -14.82 2.50
CA GLY A 136 5.23 -15.82 1.89
C GLY A 136 4.09 -15.21 1.05
N ALA A 137 3.54 -14.07 1.49
CA ALA A 137 2.56 -13.32 0.69
C ALA A 137 3.22 -12.67 -0.53
N GLY A 138 4.35 -11.99 -0.33
CA GLY A 138 5.08 -11.29 -1.40
C GLY A 138 5.56 -12.20 -2.53
N ALA A 139 5.87 -13.46 -2.22
CA ALA A 139 6.30 -14.47 -3.20
C ALA A 139 5.14 -15.07 -4.03
N ARG A 140 3.87 -14.75 -3.74
CA ARG A 140 2.73 -15.26 -4.52
C ARG A 140 2.82 -14.83 -5.97
N THR A 141 2.43 -15.72 -6.88
CA THR A 141 2.08 -15.27 -8.24
C THR A 141 0.73 -14.57 -8.19
N VAL A 142 0.69 -13.30 -8.60
CA VAL A 142 -0.52 -12.47 -8.68
C VAL A 142 -0.88 -12.14 -10.12
N HIS A 143 -2.07 -11.57 -10.32
CA HIS A 143 -2.45 -11.07 -11.64
C HIS A 143 -1.57 -9.86 -12.03
N PRO A 144 -1.15 -9.77 -13.31
CA PRO A 144 -0.32 -8.66 -13.78
C PRO A 144 -1.16 -7.37 -13.86
N LEU A 145 -1.07 -6.55 -12.82
CA LEU A 145 -1.78 -5.29 -12.67
C LEU A 145 -0.82 -4.15 -12.37
N GLU A 146 -1.07 -3.00 -13.01
CA GLU A 146 -0.52 -1.71 -12.60
C GLU A 146 -1.60 -0.96 -11.84
N LEU A 147 -1.23 -0.38 -10.69
CA LEU A 147 -2.11 0.41 -9.85
C LEU A 147 -1.43 1.77 -9.58
N THR A 148 -2.19 2.85 -9.73
CA THR A 148 -1.72 4.21 -9.42
C THR A 148 -2.80 4.94 -8.65
N THR A 149 -2.40 5.68 -7.62
CA THR A 149 -3.28 6.55 -6.83
C THR A 149 -2.64 7.93 -6.78
N ASN A 150 -3.41 8.97 -7.06
CA ASN A 150 -3.05 10.36 -6.84
C ASN A 150 -4.04 10.98 -5.87
N VAL A 151 -3.56 11.84 -4.98
CA VAL A 151 -4.36 12.50 -3.95
C VAL A 151 -4.00 13.98 -3.94
N THR A 152 -4.99 14.84 -4.10
CA THR A 152 -4.83 16.30 -3.99
C THR A 152 -5.63 16.78 -2.80
N GLY A 153 -4.99 17.50 -1.90
CA GLY A 153 -5.61 18.11 -0.73
C GLY A 153 -6.07 19.53 -0.99
N HIS A 154 -7.14 19.95 -0.33
CA HIS A 154 -7.69 21.30 -0.46
C HIS A 154 -7.57 22.12 0.83
N GLY A 155 -6.97 21.57 1.89
CA GLY A 155 -6.79 22.24 3.17
C GLY A 155 -8.08 22.47 4.00
N ASP A 156 -9.22 21.95 3.54
CA ASP A 156 -10.54 22.06 4.19
C ASP A 156 -11.12 20.68 4.54
N ALA A 157 -10.24 19.71 4.80
CA ALA A 157 -10.55 18.30 5.00
C ALA A 157 -11.18 17.60 3.78
N THR A 158 -11.15 18.21 2.59
CA THR A 158 -11.54 17.56 1.34
C THR A 158 -10.32 17.08 0.54
N LEU A 159 -10.44 15.88 -0.01
CA LEU A 159 -9.39 15.20 -0.77
C LEU A 159 -9.94 14.74 -2.13
N ASP A 160 -9.31 15.15 -3.22
CA ASP A 160 -9.57 14.60 -4.54
C ASP A 160 -8.68 13.38 -4.78
N ILE A 161 -9.30 12.20 -4.87
CA ILE A 161 -8.63 10.91 -4.98
C ILE A 161 -8.90 10.31 -6.36
N THR A 162 -7.83 10.07 -7.11
CA THR A 162 -7.88 9.42 -8.43
C THR A 162 -7.11 8.12 -8.41
N VAL A 163 -7.80 7.01 -8.69
CA VAL A 163 -7.23 5.66 -8.78
C VAL A 163 -7.33 5.14 -10.20
N THR A 164 -6.22 4.67 -10.76
CA THR A 164 -6.21 3.97 -12.05
C THR A 164 -5.71 2.55 -11.86
N VAL A 165 -6.49 1.57 -12.35
CA VAL A 165 -6.11 0.16 -12.41
C VAL A 165 -5.94 -0.22 -13.87
N LYS A 166 -4.81 -0.83 -14.23
CA LYS A 166 -4.54 -1.33 -15.58
C LYS A 166 -4.20 -2.82 -15.53
N ASN A 167 -4.89 -3.59 -16.35
CA ASN A 167 -4.59 -5.00 -16.56
C ASN A 167 -3.52 -5.13 -17.64
N THR A 168 -2.28 -5.46 -17.25
CA THR A 168 -1.17 -5.66 -18.18
C THR A 168 -1.04 -7.10 -18.66
N GLY A 169 -1.97 -7.97 -18.26
CA GLY A 169 -2.05 -9.36 -18.68
C GLY A 169 -2.78 -9.59 -20.00
N SER A 170 -2.86 -10.87 -20.36
CA SER A 170 -3.54 -11.36 -21.57
C SER A 170 -4.95 -11.89 -21.32
N LYS A 171 -5.39 -11.97 -20.05
CA LYS A 171 -6.72 -12.48 -19.65
C LYS A 171 -7.56 -11.37 -19.02
N PRO A 172 -8.90 -11.41 -19.12
CA PRO A 172 -9.76 -10.49 -18.39
C PRO A 172 -9.54 -10.58 -16.88
N TYR A 173 -9.73 -9.47 -16.18
CA TYR A 173 -9.59 -9.36 -14.73
C TYR A 173 -10.87 -8.82 -14.10
N LEU A 174 -11.33 -9.45 -13.04
CA LEU A 174 -12.43 -8.99 -12.20
C LEU A 174 -11.92 -8.90 -10.75
N GLY A 175 -12.22 -7.80 -10.06
CA GLY A 175 -11.74 -7.61 -8.70
C GLY A 175 -12.43 -6.49 -7.96
N TYR A 176 -11.90 -6.18 -6.78
CA TYR A 176 -12.37 -5.12 -5.89
C TYR A 176 -11.25 -4.11 -5.66
N VAL A 177 -11.53 -2.84 -5.95
CA VAL A 177 -10.65 -1.72 -5.63
C VAL A 177 -11.11 -1.10 -4.32
N ARG A 178 -10.17 -0.92 -3.38
CA ARG A 178 -10.41 -0.24 -2.11
C ARG A 178 -9.33 0.80 -1.86
N SER A 179 -9.73 2.04 -1.58
CA SER A 179 -8.83 3.12 -1.16
C SER A 179 -9.15 3.50 0.26
N TYR A 180 -8.19 3.25 1.15
CA TYR A 180 -8.25 3.50 2.57
C TYR A 180 -7.67 4.90 2.82
N VAL A 181 -8.47 5.80 3.39
CA VAL A 181 -7.97 7.08 3.91
C VAL A 181 -7.45 6.84 5.31
N THR A 182 -6.19 7.19 5.56
CA THR A 182 -5.53 6.98 6.85
C THR A 182 -4.79 8.20 7.33
N GLU A 183 -4.61 8.29 8.65
CA GLU A 183 -3.70 9.24 9.28
C GLU A 183 -2.33 8.58 9.51
N ILE A 184 -1.26 9.18 8.99
CA ILE A 184 0.13 8.72 9.15
C ILE A 184 0.48 8.62 10.64
N SER A 185 0.20 9.69 11.39
CA SER A 185 0.11 9.69 12.84
C SER A 185 -1.36 9.75 13.24
N SER A 186 -1.89 8.61 13.68
CA SER A 186 -3.31 8.44 14.00
C SER A 186 -3.72 9.26 15.22
N ARG A 187 -4.93 9.82 15.18
CA ARG A 187 -5.60 10.36 16.36
C ARG A 187 -5.89 9.32 17.45
N TRP A 188 -5.88 8.03 17.08
CA TRP A 188 -6.12 6.93 18.00
C TRP A 188 -4.83 6.53 18.71
N ILE A 189 -4.92 6.47 20.04
CA ILE A 189 -3.81 6.19 20.94
C ILE A 189 -3.85 4.73 21.39
N ASN A 190 -2.71 4.05 21.35
CA ASN A 190 -2.54 2.69 21.82
C ASN A 190 -2.47 2.63 23.36
N ASN A 191 -2.40 1.42 23.92
CA ASN A 191 -2.39 1.25 25.38
C ASN A 191 -1.12 1.78 26.08
N HIS A 192 -0.03 2.04 25.34
CA HIS A 192 1.19 2.67 25.87
C HIS A 192 1.16 4.20 25.82
N GLY A 193 0.13 4.80 25.22
CA GLY A 193 0.02 6.26 25.09
C GLY A 193 0.58 6.82 23.78
N ASP A 194 1.00 5.96 22.85
CA ASP A 194 1.54 6.37 21.54
C ASP A 194 0.44 6.33 20.47
N PRO A 195 0.45 7.23 19.47
CA PRO A 195 -0.47 7.14 18.33
C PRO A 195 -0.20 5.89 17.50
N TYR A 196 -1.25 5.26 16.98
CA TYR A 196 -1.11 4.27 15.92
C TYR A 196 -0.55 4.90 14.63
N HIS A 197 0.03 4.08 13.76
CA HIS A 197 0.43 4.49 12.42
C HIS A 197 -0.57 4.04 11.37
N PHE A 198 -0.83 4.89 10.38
CA PHE A 198 -1.79 4.64 9.29
C PHE A 198 -3.17 4.23 9.82
N GLY A 199 -3.67 4.98 10.80
CA GLY A 199 -4.96 4.76 11.43
C GLY A 199 -6.10 4.94 10.42
N PHE A 200 -6.92 3.91 10.23
CA PHE A 200 -7.98 3.91 9.24
C PHE A 200 -9.14 4.85 9.63
N LEU A 201 -9.48 5.76 8.71
CA LEU A 201 -10.61 6.69 8.84
C LEU A 201 -11.85 6.17 8.09
N ASP A 202 -11.74 6.00 6.77
CA ASP A 202 -12.81 5.47 5.93
C ASP A 202 -12.29 5.01 4.55
N TYR A 203 -13.16 4.40 3.75
CA TYR A 203 -12.94 4.12 2.35
C TYR A 203 -13.35 5.30 1.47
N ALA A 204 -12.40 5.88 0.73
CA ALA A 204 -12.74 6.81 -0.36
C ALA A 204 -13.33 6.08 -1.58
N ILE A 205 -12.76 4.93 -1.93
CA ILE A 205 -13.23 4.09 -3.02
C ILE A 205 -13.43 2.67 -2.49
N LYS A 206 -14.56 2.05 -2.82
CA LYS A 206 -14.87 0.64 -2.54
C LYS A 206 -15.77 0.10 -3.66
N LYS A 207 -15.16 -0.28 -4.79
CA LYS A 207 -15.87 -0.57 -6.05
C LYS A 207 -15.37 -1.87 -6.71
N VAL A 208 -16.22 -2.48 -7.52
CA VAL A 208 -15.83 -3.59 -8.41
C VAL A 208 -15.12 -3.02 -9.65
N VAL A 209 -14.09 -3.71 -10.13
CA VAL A 209 -13.38 -3.40 -11.36
C VAL A 209 -13.41 -4.61 -12.29
N LEU A 210 -13.78 -4.39 -13.55
CA LEU A 210 -13.71 -5.37 -14.63
C LEU A 210 -12.86 -4.77 -15.75
N LEU A 211 -11.83 -5.49 -16.17
CA LEU A 211 -10.86 -5.05 -17.18
C LEU A 211 -10.67 -6.14 -18.23
N ALA A 212 -10.81 -5.78 -19.50
CA ALA A 212 -10.29 -6.60 -20.59
C ALA A 212 -8.73 -6.55 -20.59
N PRO A 213 -8.06 -7.48 -21.28
CA PRO A 213 -6.60 -7.44 -21.44
C PRO A 213 -6.11 -6.08 -21.94
N GLN A 214 -5.01 -5.58 -21.38
CA GLN A 214 -4.38 -4.30 -21.74
C GLN A 214 -5.25 -3.05 -21.54
N LYS A 215 -6.39 -3.16 -20.84
CA LYS A 215 -7.27 -2.02 -20.55
C LYS A 215 -7.08 -1.50 -19.14
N SER A 216 -7.32 -0.20 -18.99
CA SER A 216 -7.35 0.49 -17.71
C SER A 216 -8.75 0.99 -17.38
N ARG A 217 -8.98 1.25 -16.09
CA ARG A 217 -10.17 1.93 -15.58
C ARG A 217 -9.74 2.88 -14.48
N THR A 218 -10.29 4.10 -14.54
CA THR A 218 -10.06 5.15 -13.56
C THR A 218 -11.30 5.36 -12.70
N PHE A 219 -11.09 5.58 -11.42
CA PHE A 219 -12.07 5.94 -10.43
C PHE A 219 -11.66 7.27 -9.82
N THR A 220 -12.60 8.21 -9.73
CA THR A 220 -12.41 9.50 -9.05
C THR A 220 -13.42 9.63 -7.92
N MET A 221 -13.03 10.33 -6.86
CA MET A 221 -13.87 10.66 -5.71
C MET A 221 -13.33 11.93 -5.04
N THR A 222 -14.21 12.83 -4.64
CA THR A 222 -13.90 13.89 -3.66
C THR A 222 -14.35 13.38 -2.30
N TRP A 223 -13.40 12.95 -1.47
CA TRP A 223 -13.67 12.51 -0.11
C TRP A 223 -13.70 13.73 0.81
N ASP A 224 -14.80 13.90 1.54
CA ASP A 224 -15.02 15.04 2.43
C ASP A 224 -14.97 14.55 3.87
N GLY A 225 -13.90 14.87 4.60
CA GLY A 225 -13.72 14.48 5.98
C GLY A 225 -14.75 15.08 6.93
N ALA A 226 -15.38 16.22 6.60
CA ALA A 226 -16.44 16.79 7.43
C ALA A 226 -17.77 16.02 7.31
N ALA A 227 -17.91 15.15 6.30
CA ALA A 227 -19.07 14.30 6.13
C ALA A 227 -19.11 13.16 7.18
N GLN A 228 -20.25 12.46 7.24
CA GLN A 228 -20.44 11.33 8.15
C GLN A 228 -19.72 10.07 7.63
N HIS A 229 -18.79 9.54 8.44
CA HIS A 229 -18.02 8.32 8.19
C HIS A 229 -18.32 7.28 9.28
N GLY A 230 -19.39 6.50 9.08
CA GLY A 230 -19.84 5.54 10.09
C GLY A 230 -20.37 6.26 11.32
N ASN A 231 -19.63 6.23 12.43
CA ASN A 231 -19.96 6.91 13.69
C ASN A 231 -19.15 8.20 13.92
N LEU A 232 -18.36 8.64 12.94
CA LEU A 232 -17.38 9.72 13.09
C LEU A 232 -17.50 10.77 11.98
N THR A 233 -16.83 11.90 12.21
CA THR A 233 -16.49 12.93 11.23
C THR A 233 -15.04 13.34 11.48
N PHE A 234 -14.36 13.85 10.46
CA PHE A 234 -12.95 14.21 10.45
C PHE A 234 -12.70 15.60 9.85
N PRO A 235 -13.40 16.67 10.29
CA PRO A 235 -13.23 18.02 9.73
C PRO A 235 -11.88 18.66 10.08
N ASP A 236 -11.11 18.00 10.96
CA ASP A 236 -9.87 18.47 11.56
C ASP A 236 -8.62 17.82 10.97
N ILE A 237 -8.76 16.97 9.94
CA ILE A 237 -7.60 16.37 9.28
C ILE A 237 -6.73 17.43 8.60
N VAL A 238 -5.44 17.12 8.52
CA VAL A 238 -4.44 17.94 7.84
C VAL A 238 -3.78 17.11 6.75
N ASP A 239 -3.66 17.69 5.56
CA ASP A 239 -3.27 17.00 4.33
C ASP A 239 -1.91 16.27 4.47
N ASP A 240 -0.94 16.87 5.14
CA ASP A 240 0.41 16.31 5.34
C ASP A 240 0.45 15.12 6.31
N ASN A 241 -0.61 14.91 7.11
CA ASN A 241 -0.79 13.74 7.96
C ASN A 241 -1.64 12.65 7.29
N ILE A 242 -2.04 12.80 6.04
CA ILE A 242 -2.87 11.81 5.35
C ILE A 242 -2.04 10.97 4.36
N MET A 243 -2.33 9.66 4.36
CA MET A 243 -1.94 8.76 3.29
C MET A 243 -3.17 8.00 2.79
N VAL A 244 -3.31 7.87 1.48
CA VAL A 244 -4.32 7.00 0.87
C VAL A 244 -3.65 5.71 0.43
N ILE A 245 -4.04 4.60 1.04
CA ILE A 245 -3.55 3.26 0.69
C ILE A 245 -4.60 2.56 -0.15
N THR A 246 -4.27 2.25 -1.40
CA THR A 246 -5.19 1.63 -2.35
C THR A 246 -4.76 0.20 -2.65
N THR A 247 -5.74 -0.71 -2.66
CA THR A 247 -5.56 -2.12 -3.04
C THR A 247 -6.47 -2.48 -4.20
N VAL A 248 -6.05 -3.48 -4.96
CA VAL A 248 -6.91 -4.25 -5.88
C VAL A 248 -6.81 -5.73 -5.53
N ALA A 249 -7.95 -6.35 -5.23
CA ALA A 249 -8.04 -7.76 -4.84
C ALA A 249 -8.86 -8.56 -5.84
N HIS A 250 -8.42 -9.79 -6.13
CA HIS A 250 -9.13 -10.67 -7.05
C HIS A 250 -10.53 -11.01 -6.52
N TRP A 251 -11.50 -11.14 -7.42
CA TRP A 251 -12.90 -11.35 -7.04
C TRP A 251 -13.17 -12.73 -6.42
N GLN A 252 -12.35 -13.72 -6.75
CA GLN A 252 -12.57 -15.11 -6.35
C GLN A 252 -12.36 -15.25 -4.83
N PRO A 253 -13.39 -15.69 -4.10
CA PRO A 253 -13.26 -15.91 -2.67
C PRO A 253 -12.43 -17.17 -2.39
N HIS A 254 -11.62 -17.12 -1.35
CA HIS A 254 -10.91 -18.26 -0.78
C HIS A 254 -11.50 -18.54 0.59
N LEU A 255 -11.95 -19.78 0.82
CA LEU A 255 -12.42 -20.19 2.13
C LEU A 255 -11.21 -20.41 3.03
N VAL A 256 -11.04 -19.53 4.02
CA VAL A 256 -10.03 -19.68 5.05
C VAL A 256 -10.66 -20.44 6.20
N ALA A 257 -10.14 -21.63 6.48
CA ALA A 257 -10.57 -22.41 7.63
C ALA A 257 -10.23 -21.66 8.92
N LYS A 258 -10.95 -21.97 10.01
CA LYS A 258 -10.64 -21.43 11.33
C LYS A 258 -9.17 -21.69 11.68
N VAL A 259 -8.40 -20.63 11.81
CA VAL A 259 -7.04 -20.62 12.40
C VAL A 259 -7.17 -19.84 13.70
N GLU A 260 -6.41 -20.21 14.73
CA GLU A 260 -6.25 -19.50 16.01
C GLU A 260 -7.03 -18.17 16.14
N TYR A 261 -8.07 -18.14 17.00
CA TYR A 261 -8.93 -16.98 17.25
C TYR A 261 -9.46 -16.21 16.02
N ILE A 262 -9.49 -16.82 14.84
CA ILE A 262 -10.06 -16.25 13.62
C ILE A 262 -11.09 -17.24 13.08
N GLY A 263 -12.33 -16.79 12.91
CA GLY A 263 -13.41 -17.65 12.43
C GLY A 263 -13.19 -18.09 10.98
N THR A 264 -13.93 -19.11 10.55
CA THR A 264 -14.02 -19.45 9.13
C THR A 264 -14.61 -18.26 8.36
N HIS A 265 -13.92 -17.80 7.32
CA HIS A 265 -14.34 -16.63 6.54
C HIS A 265 -13.85 -16.71 5.09
N PHE A 266 -14.33 -15.78 4.27
CA PHE A 266 -13.86 -15.61 2.90
C PHE A 266 -12.77 -14.53 2.84
N ALA A 267 -11.62 -14.91 2.28
CA ALA A 267 -10.54 -14.01 1.93
C ALA A 267 -10.56 -13.69 0.45
N PHE A 268 -10.17 -12.46 0.11
CA PHE A 268 -10.03 -11.98 -1.27
C PHE A 268 -8.62 -11.46 -1.42
N TYR A 269 -7.76 -12.25 -2.05
CA TYR A 269 -6.34 -11.97 -2.06
C TYR A 269 -6.02 -10.72 -2.87
N VAL A 270 -5.16 -9.87 -2.30
CA VAL A 270 -4.73 -8.63 -2.93
C VAL A 270 -3.72 -8.97 -4.02
N ASP A 271 -3.90 -8.41 -5.21
CA ASP A 271 -2.97 -8.58 -6.34
C ASP A 271 -1.99 -7.39 -6.45
N GLN A 272 -2.37 -6.21 -5.97
CA GLN A 272 -1.49 -5.04 -5.95
C GLN A 272 -1.93 -4.00 -4.92
N THR A 273 -0.96 -3.27 -4.38
CA THR A 273 -1.14 -2.21 -3.38
C THR A 273 -0.25 -1.01 -3.70
N VAL A 274 -0.74 0.20 -3.47
CA VAL A 274 0.07 1.43 -3.50
C VAL A 274 -0.37 2.36 -2.37
N GLY A 275 0.56 3.15 -1.84
CA GLY A 275 0.27 4.29 -0.97
C GLY A 275 0.59 5.60 -1.68
N ALA A 276 -0.27 6.59 -1.50
CA ALA A 276 -0.10 7.94 -2.03
C ALA A 276 -0.24 8.95 -0.90
N SER A 277 0.78 9.79 -0.73
CA SER A 277 0.70 10.99 0.11
C SER A 277 -0.10 12.07 -0.61
N VAL A 278 -0.62 13.03 0.15
CA VAL A 278 -1.34 14.17 -0.40
C VAL A 278 -0.35 15.16 -1.03
N GLU A 279 -0.66 15.61 -2.25
CA GLU A 279 0.00 16.71 -2.95
C GLU A 279 -0.68 18.06 -2.71
#